data_AF-A0A800DGR0-F1
#
_entry.id   AF-A0A800DGR0-F1
#
_cell.length_a   1.000
_cell.length_b   1.000
_cell.length_c   1.000
_cell.angle_alpha   90.00
_cell.angle_beta   90.00
_cell.angle_gamma   90.00
#
_symmetry.space_group_name_H-M   'P 1'
#
loop_
_entity.id
_entity.type
_entity.pdbx_description
1 polymer ?
#
loop_
_entity_poly.entity_id
_entity_poly.type
_entity_poly.pdbx_seq_one_letter_code
_entity_poly.pdbx_strand_id
1 'polypeptide(L)'
;DAARGALGHWIEIKDKRIANYQCVVPSTWNLGPRDDKEQPGPVEQALIGTRIKDERNPFEIGRIVRSFDPCLACAVHLITPKRRTIGVYRVS
;
A
#
# COMPACT_ATOMS: atom_id res chain seq x y z
N ASP A 1 -7.58 10.10 -11.39
CA ASP A 1 -6.27 9.45 -11.60
C ASP A 1 -5.21 10.19 -10.79
N ALA A 2 -4.18 9.50 -10.31
CA ALA A 2 -3.05 10.07 -9.57
C ALA A 2 -1.74 9.66 -10.24
N ALA A 3 -0.62 10.33 -9.94
CA ALA A 3 0.66 10.08 -10.61
C ALA A 3 1.17 8.62 -10.49
N ARG A 4 0.66 7.84 -9.53
CA ARG A 4 1.05 6.43 -9.27
C ARG A 4 -0.01 5.41 -9.71
N GLY A 5 -1.10 5.87 -10.33
CA GLY A 5 -2.22 5.04 -10.80
C GLY A 5 -3.56 5.35 -10.15
N ALA A 6 -4.43 4.33 -10.09
CA ALA A 6 -5.82 4.46 -9.68
C ALA A 6 -6.00 4.89 -8.21
N LEU A 7 -6.76 5.97 -8.02
CA LEU A 7 -7.09 6.54 -6.71
C LEU A 7 -8.62 6.61 -6.58
N GLY A 8 -9.15 6.05 -5.49
CA GLY A 8 -10.56 6.14 -5.15
C GLY A 8 -10.77 6.63 -3.71
N HIS A 9 -11.75 7.52 -3.55
CA HIS A 9 -12.22 8.00 -2.26
C HIS A 9 -13.71 7.63 -2.15
N TRP A 10 -14.09 6.94 -1.08
CA TRP A 10 -15.47 6.56 -0.78
C TRP A 10 -15.93 7.25 0.50
N ILE A 11 -17.05 7.95 0.42
CA ILE A 11 -17.62 8.72 1.53
C ILE A 11 -19.06 8.27 1.80
N GLU A 12 -19.38 8.03 3.06
CA GLU A 12 -20.74 7.83 3.55
C GLU A 12 -21.12 9.00 4.45
N ILE A 13 -22.24 9.66 4.16
CA ILE A 13 -22.75 10.81 4.92
C ILE A 13 -24.06 10.43 5.61
N LYS A 14 -24.14 10.62 6.94
CA LYS A 14 -25.35 10.45 7.76
C LYS A 14 -25.53 11.66 8.67
N ASP A 15 -26.75 12.14 8.84
CA ASP A 15 -27.07 13.29 9.70
C ASP A 15 -26.20 14.52 9.46
N LYS A 16 -25.92 14.81 8.18
CA LYS A 16 -25.03 15.90 7.73
C LYS A 16 -23.58 15.80 8.25
N ARG A 17 -23.16 14.60 8.69
CA ARG A 17 -21.79 14.28 9.12
C ARG A 17 -21.22 13.13 8.30
N ILE A 18 -19.90 13.06 8.22
CA ILE A 18 -19.19 11.94 7.62
C ILE A 18 -19.32 10.75 8.58
N ALA A 19 -20.07 9.74 8.16
CA ALA A 19 -20.22 8.48 8.89
C ALA A 19 -19.04 7.54 8.62
N ASN A 20 -18.55 7.51 7.38
CA ASN A 20 -17.38 6.74 6.98
C ASN A 20 -16.64 7.45 5.83
N TYR A 21 -15.32 7.32 5.80
CA TYR A 21 -14.48 7.80 4.71
C TYR A 21 -13.35 6.80 4.50
N GLN A 22 -13.25 6.22 3.31
CA GLN A 22 -12.26 5.22 2.95
C GLN A 22 -11.50 5.66 1.70
N CYS A 23 -10.18 5.49 1.73
CA CYS A 23 -9.30 5.78 0.61
C CYS A 23 -8.64 4.48 0.16
N VAL A 24 -8.77 4.15 -1.13
CA VAL A 24 -7.94 3.11 -1.75
C VAL A 24 -7.02 3.82 -2.72
N VAL A 25 -5.74 3.92 -2.33
CA VAL A 25 -4.73 4.70 -3.05
C VAL A 25 -3.87 3.80 -3.95
N PRO A 26 -3.14 4.36 -4.94
CA PRO A 26 -2.39 3.55 -5.89
C PRO A 26 -1.36 2.62 -5.24
N SER A 27 -0.64 3.12 -4.22
CA SER A 27 0.34 2.32 -3.49
C SER A 27 -0.29 1.21 -2.64
N THR A 28 -1.59 1.31 -2.28
CA THR A 28 -2.32 0.20 -1.62
C THR A 28 -2.48 -0.97 -2.58
N TRP A 29 -2.75 -0.71 -3.86
CA TRP A 29 -2.82 -1.75 -4.89
C TRP A 29 -1.46 -2.40 -5.16
N ASN A 30 -0.41 -1.60 -5.28
CA ASN A 30 0.91 -2.09 -5.72
C ASN A 30 1.72 -2.74 -4.60
N LEU A 31 1.62 -2.21 -3.37
CA LEU A 31 2.43 -2.61 -2.20
C LEU A 31 1.60 -3.32 -1.13
N GLY A 32 0.35 -3.71 -1.45
CA GLY A 32 -0.46 -4.52 -0.57
C GLY A 32 0.22 -5.86 -0.27
N PRO A 33 0.05 -6.40 0.95
CA PRO A 33 0.50 -7.75 1.26
C PRO A 33 -0.32 -8.78 0.47
N ARG A 34 -0.02 -10.06 0.67
CA ARG A 34 -0.88 -11.15 0.20
C ARG A 34 -2.31 -10.99 0.64
N ASP A 35 -3.23 -11.36 -0.24
CA ASP A 35 -4.66 -11.41 0.05
C ASP A 35 -5.05 -12.68 0.82
N ASP A 36 -6.34 -12.79 1.13
CA ASP A 36 -6.98 -13.93 1.82
C ASP A 36 -6.74 -15.30 1.15
N LYS A 37 -6.34 -15.30 -0.13
CA LYS A 37 -6.05 -16.50 -0.92
C LYS A 37 -4.54 -16.71 -1.07
N GLU A 38 -3.74 -16.03 -0.24
CA GLU A 38 -2.28 -15.99 -0.27
C GLU A 38 -1.68 -15.49 -1.60
N GLN A 39 -2.46 -14.76 -2.42
CA GLN A 39 -1.98 -14.26 -3.70
C GLN A 39 -1.07 -13.06 -3.48
N PRO A 40 0.18 -13.08 -3.99
CA PRO A 40 1.10 -11.98 -3.83
C PRO A 40 0.66 -10.74 -4.61
N GLY A 41 0.92 -9.56 -4.03
CA GLY A 41 0.68 -8.28 -4.67
C GLY A 41 1.62 -7.99 -5.85
N PRO A 42 1.37 -6.94 -6.65
CA PRO A 42 2.16 -6.64 -7.85
C PRO A 42 3.67 -6.52 -7.61
N VAL A 43 4.08 -5.84 -6.53
CA VAL A 43 5.51 -5.70 -6.20
C VAL A 43 6.11 -7.01 -5.72
N GLU A 44 5.39 -7.80 -4.91
CA GLU A 44 5.85 -9.12 -4.49
C GLU A 44 6.05 -10.04 -5.70
N GLN A 45 5.12 -10.04 -6.65
CA GLN A 45 5.23 -10.79 -7.91
C GLN A 45 6.42 -10.32 -8.75
N ALA A 46 6.64 -9.00 -8.85
CA ALA A 46 7.76 -8.44 -9.62
C ALA A 46 9.14 -8.82 -9.06
N LEU A 47 9.23 -9.17 -7.77
CA LEU A 47 10.47 -9.63 -7.14
C LEU A 47 10.78 -11.10 -7.42
N ILE A 48 9.77 -11.93 -7.72
CA ILE A 48 9.95 -13.37 -7.95
C ILE A 48 10.86 -13.60 -9.16
N GLY A 49 11.91 -14.42 -8.97
CA GLY A 49 12.86 -14.77 -10.04
C GLY A 49 13.90 -13.69 -10.34
N THR A 50 13.97 -12.60 -9.55
CA THR A 50 15.01 -11.59 -9.70
C THR A 50 16.39 -12.19 -9.47
N ARG A 51 17.30 -12.02 -10.44
CA ARG A 51 18.70 -12.43 -10.29
C ARG A 51 19.43 -11.41 -9.41
N ILE A 52 19.98 -11.87 -8.30
CA ILE A 52 20.77 -11.06 -7.38
C ILE A 52 22.24 -11.35 -7.63
N LYS A 53 23.02 -10.31 -7.98
CA LYS A 53 24.46 -10.45 -8.23
C LYS A 53 25.25 -10.59 -6.92
N ASP A 54 24.90 -9.82 -5.90
CA ASP A 54 25.54 -9.81 -4.59
C ASP A 54 24.48 -9.74 -3.49
N GLU A 55 24.34 -10.81 -2.72
CA GLU A 55 23.36 -10.89 -1.62
C GLU A 55 23.67 -9.92 -0.48
N ARG A 56 24.93 -9.51 -0.30
CA ARG A 56 25.30 -8.50 0.72
C ARG A 56 24.87 -7.09 0.31
N ASN A 57 24.57 -6.89 -0.98
CA ASN A 57 24.12 -5.62 -1.53
C ASN A 57 23.11 -5.84 -2.66
N PRO A 58 21.86 -6.26 -2.36
CA PRO A 58 20.87 -6.65 -3.36
C PRO A 58 20.16 -5.42 -3.96
N PHE A 59 20.91 -4.58 -4.67
CA PHE A 59 20.40 -3.33 -5.22
C PHE A 59 19.32 -3.55 -6.30
N GLU A 60 19.28 -4.73 -6.93
CA GLU A 60 18.30 -5.12 -7.93
C GLU A 60 16.87 -5.09 -7.35
N ILE A 61 16.69 -5.59 -6.12
CA ILE A 61 15.42 -5.51 -5.38
C ILE A 61 15.00 -4.05 -5.26
N GLY A 62 15.96 -3.21 -4.84
CA GLY A 62 15.73 -1.79 -4.69
C GLY A 62 15.38 -1.08 -6.00
N ARG A 63 15.89 -1.53 -7.15
CA ARG A 63 15.54 -0.98 -8.46
C ARG A 63 14.09 -1.31 -8.83
N ILE A 64 13.69 -2.56 -8.62
CA ILE A 64 12.33 -3.02 -8.89
C ILE A 64 11.35 -2.26 -8.01
N VAL A 65 11.55 -2.23 -6.70
CA VAL A 65 10.61 -1.54 -5.79
C VAL A 65 10.48 -0.05 -6.12
N ARG A 66 11.59 0.62 -6.46
CA ARG A 66 11.57 2.06 -6.82
C ARG A 66 10.90 2.35 -8.15
N SER A 67 10.82 1.39 -9.08
CA SER A 67 10.12 1.62 -10.35
C SER A 67 8.60 1.78 -10.18
N PHE A 68 8.05 1.38 -9.03
CA PHE A 68 6.63 1.58 -8.69
C PHE A 68 6.35 2.92 -7.98
N ASP A 69 7.36 3.79 -7.81
CA ASP A 69 7.27 5.07 -7.09
C ASP A 69 6.52 4.96 -5.74
N PRO A 70 7.05 4.16 -4.78
CA PRO A 70 6.32 3.82 -3.56
C PRO A 70 6.09 5.05 -2.66
N CYS A 71 4.83 5.42 -2.44
CA CYS A 71 4.44 6.43 -1.46
C CYS A 71 3.86 5.77 -0.19
N LEU A 72 4.71 5.52 0.82
CA LEU A 72 4.27 4.88 2.07
C LEU A 72 3.31 5.73 2.90
N ALA A 73 3.47 7.06 2.88
CA ALA A 73 2.52 7.97 3.52
C ALA A 73 1.11 7.86 2.92
N CYS A 74 1.04 7.65 1.59
CA CYS A 74 -0.22 7.41 0.89
C CYS A 74 -0.82 6.04 1.27
N ALA A 75 0.01 4.99 1.30
CA ALA A 75 -0.44 3.62 1.48
C ALA A 75 -1.12 3.36 2.84
N VAL A 76 -0.59 3.93 3.93
CA VAL A 76 -1.08 3.64 5.29
C VAL A 76 -2.06 4.69 5.80
N HIS A 77 -1.91 5.97 5.41
CA HIS A 77 -2.77 7.15 5.70
C HIS A 77 -3.37 7.30 7.13
N LEU A 78 -2.93 6.50 8.10
CA LEU A 78 -3.35 6.48 9.50
C LEU A 78 -2.19 7.00 10.36
N ILE A 79 -2.23 8.29 10.70
CA ILE A 79 -1.24 8.91 11.59
C ILE A 79 -1.97 9.57 12.75
N THR A 80 -1.67 9.19 13.99
CA THR A 80 -2.09 9.95 15.18
C THR A 80 -0.92 10.77 15.75
N PRO A 81 -1.07 12.09 15.90
CA PRO A 81 -0.04 12.93 16.51
C PRO A 81 0.31 12.52 17.96
N LYS A 82 -0.63 11.86 18.66
CA LYS A 82 -0.50 11.46 20.07
C LYS A 82 -0.14 9.97 20.27
N ARG A 83 0.32 9.26 19.24
CA ARG A 83 0.59 7.79 19.29
C ARG A 83 -0.58 6.96 19.87
N ARG A 84 -1.81 7.41 19.64
CA ARG A 84 -3.01 6.67 20.04
C ARG A 84 -3.31 5.61 18.98
N THR A 85 -3.53 4.38 19.41
CA THR A 85 -4.06 3.33 18.53
C THR A 85 -5.44 3.74 18.03
N ILE A 86 -5.60 3.87 16.71
CA ILE A 86 -6.87 4.25 16.07
C ILE A 86 -7.82 3.04 16.02
N GLY A 87 -7.24 1.85 15.83
CA GLY A 87 -7.91 0.56 15.84
C GLY A 87 -6.92 -0.53 15.44
N VAL A 88 -7.25 -1.79 15.72
CA VAL A 88 -6.53 -2.96 15.23
C VAL A 88 -7.42 -3.62 14.19
N TYR A 89 -6.92 -3.71 12.97
CA TYR A 89 -7.63 -4.32 11.87
C TYR A 89 -6.76 -5.43 11.30
N ARG A 90 -7.35 -6.61 11.16
CA ARG A 90 -6.75 -7.69 10.38
C ARG A 90 -7.18 -7.45 8.95
N VAL A 91 -6.24 -7.00 8.11
CA VAL A 91 -6.44 -7.06 6.67
C VAL A 91 -6.22 -8.52 6.30
N SER A 92 -7.26 -9.09 5.70
CA SER A 92 -7.37 -10.49 5.36
C SER A 92 -6.97 -10.67 3.90
#